data_AF-A0A7S6MDE5-F1
#
_entry.id   AF-A0A7S6MDE5-F1
#
_cell.length_a   1.000
_cell.length_b   1.000
_cell.length_c   1.000
_cell.angle_alpha   90.00
_cell.angle_beta   90.00
_cell.angle_gamma   90.00
#
_symmetry.space_group_name_H-M   'P 1'
#
loop_
_entity.id
_entity.type
_entity.pdbx_description
1 polymer ?
#
loop_
_entity_poly.entity_id
_entity_poly.type
_entity_poly.pdbx_seq_one_letter_code
_entity_poly.pdbx_strand_id
1 'polypeptide(L)'
;MTDRATPSGCYCLGCDYDLRTLPAGACPECGRAFDPANARSFRARPRGEAERIALRTSRPVVLALLGVPAVAAMGLSAAGFDPIMLLFGSCIATGIIGPVVGTWATLEWRARSFKAWPMFAVLFCLLAIATTLLFHWPLRLSFALHRPALERLAAQAQAGTPPALPTRVGLYTIRGIDTTTYPGVIGLHTDTSPSGPTGFYLTAVPVNSPPANEWSWVRLTDRWWWIKED
;
A
#
# COMPACT_ATOMS: atom_id res chain seq x y z
N MET A 1 33.57 -53.83 4.01
CA MET A 1 32.80 -52.75 3.37
C MET A 1 31.34 -53.05 3.58
N THR A 2 30.72 -52.42 4.57
CA THR A 2 29.29 -52.57 4.87
C THR A 2 28.52 -51.64 3.93
N ASP A 3 27.76 -52.26 3.02
CA ASP A 3 26.85 -51.58 2.11
C ASP A 3 25.73 -50.93 2.94
N ARG A 4 25.88 -49.63 3.24
CA ARG A 4 24.85 -48.88 3.98
C ARG A 4 23.70 -48.67 3.01
N ALA A 5 22.60 -49.40 3.24
CA ALA A 5 21.35 -49.26 2.49
C ALA A 5 21.01 -47.77 2.29
N THR A 6 20.98 -47.34 1.02
CA THR A 6 20.66 -45.97 0.65
C THR A 6 19.27 -45.63 1.18
N PRO A 7 19.10 -44.53 1.94
CA PRO A 7 17.81 -44.15 2.48
C PRO A 7 16.79 -44.02 1.35
N SER A 8 15.59 -44.59 1.55
CA SER A 8 14.57 -44.85 0.53
C SER A 8 13.98 -43.59 -0.15
N GLY A 9 14.39 -42.40 0.27
CA GLY A 9 14.02 -41.15 -0.38
C GLY A 9 14.97 -40.02 0.02
N CYS A 10 15.45 -39.29 -0.98
CA CYS A 10 16.34 -38.15 -0.80
C CYS A 10 15.90 -37.06 -1.79
N TYR A 11 15.09 -36.11 -1.32
CA TYR A 11 14.52 -35.04 -2.15
C TYR A 11 15.01 -33.67 -1.69
N CYS A 12 15.26 -32.77 -2.64
CA CYS A 12 15.68 -31.42 -2.32
C CYS A 12 14.60 -30.67 -1.54
N LEU A 13 14.99 -30.03 -0.43
CA LEU A 13 14.08 -29.23 0.39
C LEU A 13 13.46 -28.02 -0.37
N GLY A 14 14.14 -27.53 -1.40
CA GLY A 14 13.71 -26.39 -2.21
C GLY A 14 12.69 -26.78 -3.27
N CYS A 15 13.15 -27.56 -4.25
CA CYS A 15 12.41 -27.89 -5.48
C CYS A 15 11.88 -29.32 -5.57
N ASP A 16 12.07 -30.14 -4.54
CA ASP A 16 11.70 -31.57 -4.53
C ASP A 16 12.39 -32.43 -5.62
N TYR A 17 13.49 -31.94 -6.21
CA TYR A 17 14.33 -32.72 -7.12
C TYR A 17 14.89 -33.97 -6.41
N ASP A 18 14.92 -35.09 -7.11
CA ASP A 18 15.43 -36.36 -6.60
C ASP A 18 16.97 -36.33 -6.53
N LEU A 19 17.50 -36.37 -5.32
CA LEU A 19 18.94 -36.27 -5.04
C LEU A 19 19.60 -37.64 -4.91
N ARG A 20 18.86 -38.75 -5.08
CA ARG A 20 19.38 -40.11 -4.83
C ARG A 20 20.55 -40.49 -5.72
N THR A 21 20.61 -39.95 -6.94
CA THR A 21 21.66 -40.26 -7.93
C THR A 21 22.80 -39.26 -7.93
N LEU A 22 22.70 -38.19 -7.14
CA LEU A 22 23.70 -37.13 -7.12
C LEU A 22 24.74 -37.38 -6.02
N PRO A 23 26.04 -37.18 -6.31
CA PRO A 23 27.03 -37.07 -5.26
C PRO A 23 26.71 -35.87 -4.36
N ALA A 24 27.24 -35.85 -3.14
CA ALA A 24 27.13 -34.69 -2.25
C ALA A 24 27.52 -33.40 -2.99
N GLY A 25 26.80 -32.30 -2.80
CA GLY A 25 26.99 -31.11 -3.62
C GLY A 25 25.81 -30.15 -3.59
N ALA A 26 25.47 -29.56 -4.73
CA ALA A 26 24.34 -28.64 -4.88
C ALA A 26 23.25 -29.27 -5.76
N CYS A 27 21.99 -29.01 -5.42
CA CYS A 27 20.86 -29.41 -6.26
C CYS A 27 20.94 -28.70 -7.62
N PRO A 28 20.85 -29.43 -8.75
CA PRO A 28 21.02 -28.83 -10.09
C PRO A 28 19.91 -27.83 -10.46
N GLU A 29 18.71 -27.99 -9.88
CA GLU A 29 17.56 -27.11 -10.17
C GLU A 29 17.61 -25.78 -9.41
N CYS A 30 17.96 -25.82 -8.12
CA CYS A 30 17.86 -24.65 -7.25
C CYS A 30 19.18 -24.19 -6.62
N GLY A 31 20.29 -24.88 -6.90
CA GLY A 31 21.62 -24.57 -6.37
C GLY A 31 21.78 -24.83 -4.88
N ARG A 32 20.78 -25.42 -4.22
CA ARG A 32 20.80 -25.61 -2.76
C ARG A 32 21.80 -26.69 -2.35
N ALA A 33 22.64 -26.38 -1.38
CA ALA A 33 23.59 -27.33 -0.80
C ALA A 33 22.86 -28.57 -0.22
N PHE A 34 23.44 -29.72 -0.50
CA PHE A 34 22.95 -31.05 -0.16
C PHE A 34 24.12 -31.87 0.38
N ASP A 35 23.88 -32.49 1.54
CA ASP A 35 24.82 -33.39 2.19
C ASP A 35 24.09 -34.69 2.59
N PRO A 36 24.39 -35.83 1.94
CA PRO A 36 23.75 -37.11 2.22
C PRO A 36 24.03 -37.62 3.63
N ALA A 37 25.12 -37.18 4.29
CA ALA A 37 25.40 -37.53 5.68
C ALA A 37 24.54 -36.75 6.68
N ASN A 38 23.90 -35.66 6.23
CA ASN A 38 23.07 -34.80 7.05
C ASN A 38 21.59 -34.89 6.64
N ALA A 39 20.79 -35.64 7.41
CA ALA A 39 19.36 -35.81 7.18
C ALA A 39 18.55 -34.49 7.21
N ARG A 40 19.12 -33.38 7.72
CA ARG A 40 18.48 -32.05 7.68
C ARG A 40 18.68 -31.33 6.35
N SER A 41 19.50 -31.87 5.44
CA SER A 41 19.77 -31.27 4.12
C SER A 41 18.76 -31.69 3.05
N PHE A 42 18.02 -32.79 3.28
CA PHE A 42 17.07 -33.36 2.33
C PHE A 42 15.75 -33.78 3.02
N ARG A 43 14.75 -34.11 2.20
CA ARG A 43 13.46 -34.65 2.62
C ARG A 43 13.38 -36.14 2.29
N ALA A 44 12.79 -36.94 3.18
CA ALA A 44 12.64 -38.39 2.96
C ALA A 44 11.54 -38.74 1.94
N ARG A 45 10.61 -37.81 1.67
CA ARG A 45 9.51 -37.98 0.72
C ARG A 45 9.34 -36.70 -0.10
N PRO A 46 8.91 -36.80 -1.37
CA PRO A 46 8.60 -35.62 -2.15
C PRO A 46 7.39 -34.93 -1.52
N ARG A 47 7.29 -33.60 -1.67
CA ARG A 47 6.05 -32.89 -1.32
C ARG A 47 4.86 -33.45 -2.09
N GLY A 48 3.71 -33.53 -1.42
CA GLY A 48 2.44 -33.81 -2.08
C GLY A 48 2.12 -32.75 -3.14
N GLU A 49 1.31 -33.12 -4.13
CA GLU A 49 0.91 -32.20 -5.21
C GLU A 49 0.21 -30.95 -4.67
N ALA A 50 -0.66 -31.11 -3.66
CA ALA A 50 -1.33 -29.99 -2.99
C ALA A 50 -0.34 -29.00 -2.34
N GLU A 51 0.72 -29.49 -1.69
CA GLU A 51 1.73 -28.62 -1.05
C GLU A 51 2.55 -27.86 -2.12
N ARG A 52 2.88 -28.52 -3.24
CA ARG A 52 3.56 -27.87 -4.37
C ARG A 52 2.70 -26.78 -5.01
N ILE A 53 1.42 -27.06 -5.23
CA ILE A 53 0.48 -26.07 -5.76
C ILE A 53 0.38 -24.90 -4.79
N ALA A 54 0.16 -25.16 -3.49
CA ALA A 54 0.03 -24.10 -2.48
C ALA A 54 1.28 -23.20 -2.40
N LEU A 55 2.49 -23.76 -2.43
CA LEU A 55 3.72 -22.96 -2.42
C LEU A 55 3.92 -22.16 -3.71
N ARG A 56 3.54 -22.71 -4.86
CA ARG A 56 3.64 -22.03 -6.16
C ARG A 56 2.64 -20.89 -6.29
N THR A 57 1.40 -21.07 -5.82
CA THR A 57 0.32 -20.09 -5.94
C THR A 57 0.33 -19.04 -4.84
N SER A 58 0.85 -19.37 -3.65
CA SER A 58 0.82 -18.45 -2.50
C SER A 58 1.63 -17.17 -2.72
N ARG A 59 2.76 -17.22 -3.44
CA ARG A 59 3.60 -16.05 -3.71
C ARG A 59 2.86 -14.90 -4.42
N PRO A 60 2.31 -15.09 -5.64
CA PRO A 60 1.58 -14.02 -6.31
C PRO A 60 0.33 -13.61 -5.54
N VAL A 61 -0.33 -14.54 -4.84
CA VAL A 61 -1.51 -14.24 -4.01
C VAL A 61 -1.15 -13.30 -2.86
N VAL A 62 -0.06 -13.58 -2.13
CA VAL A 62 0.41 -12.72 -1.04
C VAL A 62 0.83 -11.34 -1.55
N LEU A 63 1.54 -11.28 -2.68
CA LEU A 63 1.91 -10.00 -3.30
C LEU A 63 0.67 -9.21 -3.75
N ALA A 64 -0.34 -9.86 -4.31
CA ALA A 64 -1.59 -9.21 -4.69
C ALA A 64 -2.38 -8.72 -3.46
N LEU A 65 -2.47 -9.55 -2.41
CA LEU A 65 -3.14 -9.20 -1.16
C LEU A 65 -2.50 -8.01 -0.46
N LEU A 66 -1.19 -7.80 -0.58
CA LEU A 66 -0.50 -6.64 -0.03
C LEU A 66 -0.47 -5.44 -0.98
N GLY A 67 -0.24 -5.69 -2.26
CA GLY A 67 -0.05 -4.65 -3.26
C GLY A 67 -1.34 -3.91 -3.60
N VAL A 68 -2.46 -4.63 -3.75
CA VAL A 68 -3.74 -4.01 -4.13
C VAL A 68 -4.23 -3.01 -3.08
N PRO A 69 -4.28 -3.34 -1.77
CA PRO A 69 -4.67 -2.37 -0.75
C PRO A 69 -3.71 -1.19 -0.65
N ALA A 70 -2.39 -1.40 -0.81
CA ALA A 70 -1.42 -0.31 -0.79
C ALA A 70 -1.66 0.68 -1.94
N VAL A 71 -1.85 0.17 -3.17
CA VAL A 71 -2.15 1.00 -4.34
C VAL A 71 -3.51 1.70 -4.18
N ALA A 72 -4.53 1.00 -3.68
CA ALA A 72 -5.84 1.57 -3.43
C ALA A 72 -5.78 2.69 -2.37
N ALA A 73 -5.10 2.48 -1.25
CA ALA A 73 -4.92 3.49 -0.21
C ALA A 73 -4.19 4.74 -0.74
N MET A 74 -3.16 4.54 -1.56
CA MET A 74 -2.46 5.65 -2.22
C MET A 74 -3.36 6.42 -3.20
N GLY A 75 -4.12 5.71 -4.03
CA GLY A 75 -5.03 6.31 -5.00
C GLY A 75 -6.18 7.08 -4.34
N LEU A 76 -6.80 6.49 -3.31
CA LEU A 76 -7.86 7.12 -2.53
C LEU A 76 -7.32 8.34 -1.78
N SER A 77 -6.15 8.24 -1.15
CA SER A 77 -5.50 9.39 -0.50
C SER A 77 -5.20 10.52 -1.50
N ALA A 78 -4.68 10.20 -2.69
CA ALA A 78 -4.41 11.19 -3.74
C ALA A 78 -5.68 11.88 -4.25
N ALA A 79 -6.82 11.18 -4.22
CA ALA A 79 -8.14 11.70 -4.58
C ALA A 79 -8.80 12.54 -3.47
N GLY A 80 -8.16 12.68 -2.31
CA GLY A 80 -8.70 13.44 -1.17
C GLY A 80 -9.71 12.66 -0.34
N PHE A 81 -9.70 11.32 -0.39
CA PHE A 81 -10.53 10.56 0.55
C PHE A 81 -10.10 10.83 1.99
N ASP A 82 -11.10 10.77 2.85
CA ASP A 82 -11.02 10.97 4.28
C ASP A 82 -9.89 10.15 4.95
N PRO A 83 -8.94 10.82 5.64
CA PRO A 83 -7.86 10.16 6.39
C PRO A 83 -8.33 9.09 7.37
N ILE A 84 -9.47 9.30 8.02
CA ILE A 84 -9.99 8.41 9.05
C ILE A 84 -10.57 7.15 8.40
N MET A 85 -11.26 7.28 7.28
CA MET A 85 -11.70 6.10 6.50
C MET A 85 -10.51 5.31 5.97
N LEU A 86 -9.45 5.99 5.54
CA LEU A 86 -8.20 5.34 5.13
C LEU A 86 -7.53 4.61 6.29
N LEU A 87 -7.54 5.19 7.50
CA LEU A 87 -7.01 4.56 8.70
C LEU A 87 -7.80 3.30 9.05
N PHE A 88 -9.13 3.39 9.15
CA PHE A 88 -9.98 2.24 9.45
C PHE A 88 -9.85 1.14 8.40
N GLY A 89 -9.89 1.50 7.12
CA GLY A 89 -9.68 0.55 6.02
C GLY A 89 -8.32 -0.13 6.09
N SER A 90 -7.26 0.61 6.42
CA SER A 90 -5.90 0.07 6.58
C SER A 90 -5.78 -0.86 7.79
N CYS A 91 -6.42 -0.53 8.92
CA CYS A 91 -6.45 -1.38 10.10
C CYS A 91 -7.16 -2.71 9.81
N ILE A 92 -8.32 -2.68 9.16
CA ILE A 92 -9.07 -3.88 8.77
C ILE A 92 -8.25 -4.73 7.79
N ALA A 93 -7.70 -4.09 6.75
CA ALA A 93 -6.87 -4.76 5.77
C ALA A 93 -5.66 -5.44 6.42
N THR A 94 -4.95 -4.73 7.31
CA THR A 94 -3.78 -5.27 8.01
C THR A 94 -4.15 -6.42 8.96
N GLY A 95 -5.29 -6.31 9.65
CA GLY A 95 -5.79 -7.37 10.53
C GLY A 95 -6.12 -8.67 9.80
N ILE A 96 -6.60 -8.58 8.55
CA ILE A 96 -6.95 -9.74 7.71
C ILE A 96 -5.71 -10.28 6.98
N ILE A 97 -4.92 -9.39 6.37
CA ILE A 97 -3.80 -9.76 5.51
C ILE A 97 -2.59 -10.19 6.34
N GLY A 98 -2.35 -9.57 7.50
CA GLY A 98 -1.22 -9.86 8.38
C GLY A 98 -1.08 -11.34 8.75
N PRO A 99 -2.13 -12.02 9.24
CA PRO A 99 -2.09 -13.46 9.53
C PRO A 99 -1.79 -14.33 8.32
N VAL A 100 -2.34 -13.98 7.14
CA VAL A 100 -2.09 -14.70 5.88
C VAL A 100 -0.62 -14.59 5.48
N VAL A 101 -0.07 -13.37 5.51
CA VAL A 101 1.33 -13.09 5.20
C VAL A 101 2.27 -13.74 6.22
N GLY A 102 1.94 -13.69 7.51
CA GLY A 102 2.73 -14.32 8.58
C GLY A 102 2.76 -15.84 8.46
N THR A 103 1.61 -16.46 8.17
CA THR A 103 1.53 -17.90 7.92
C THR A 103 2.33 -18.27 6.68
N TRP A 104 2.23 -17.50 5.60
CA TRP A 104 3.04 -17.71 4.40
C TRP A 104 4.54 -17.58 4.67
N ALA A 105 4.96 -16.52 5.37
CA ALA A 105 6.36 -16.27 5.71
C ALA A 105 6.94 -17.38 6.60
N THR A 106 6.17 -17.89 7.57
CA THR A 106 6.60 -19.01 8.41
C THR A 106 6.73 -20.32 7.62
N LEU A 107 5.84 -20.58 6.65
CA LEU A 107 5.94 -21.73 5.75
C LEU A 107 7.15 -21.64 4.82
N GLU A 108 7.43 -20.49 4.24
CA GLU A 108 8.61 -20.25 3.40
C GLU A 108 9.92 -20.27 4.20
N TRP A 109 9.91 -19.72 5.42
CA TRP A 109 11.04 -19.81 6.35
C TRP A 109 11.35 -21.25 6.71
N ARG A 110 10.33 -22.06 7.03
CA ARG A 110 10.46 -23.50 7.27
C ARG A 110 10.94 -24.24 6.01
N ALA A 111 10.48 -23.84 4.83
CA ALA A 111 10.98 -24.38 3.57
C ALA A 111 12.45 -23.99 3.30
N ARG A 112 13.01 -23.01 4.03
CA ARG A 112 14.38 -22.47 3.85
C ARG A 112 14.68 -22.09 2.40
N SER A 113 13.64 -21.75 1.65
CA SER A 113 13.71 -21.22 0.28
C SER A 113 13.56 -19.69 0.30
N PHE A 114 13.94 -19.08 1.43
CA PHE A 114 13.69 -17.68 1.71
C PHE A 114 14.62 -16.82 0.85
N LYS A 115 14.10 -16.36 -0.28
CA LYS A 115 14.71 -15.26 -1.02
C LYS A 115 14.38 -13.97 -0.25
N ALA A 116 15.34 -13.06 -0.12
CA ALA A 116 15.13 -11.82 0.62
C ALA A 116 14.12 -10.86 -0.06
N TRP A 117 13.96 -10.95 -1.38
CA TRP A 117 13.11 -10.06 -2.18
C TRP A 117 11.65 -9.93 -1.72
N PRO A 118 10.87 -11.01 -1.48
CA PRO A 118 9.50 -10.87 -1.00
C PRO A 118 9.39 -10.17 0.37
N MET A 119 10.38 -10.34 1.25
CA MET A 119 10.40 -9.63 2.53
C MET A 119 10.58 -8.12 2.32
N PHE A 120 11.44 -7.71 1.38
CA PHE A 120 11.57 -6.31 0.98
C PHE A 120 10.27 -5.78 0.37
N ALA A 121 9.58 -6.55 -0.45
CA ALA A 121 8.29 -6.15 -1.03
C ALA A 121 7.22 -5.93 0.06
N VAL A 122 7.10 -6.86 1.03
CA VAL A 122 6.18 -6.71 2.16
C VAL A 122 6.52 -5.47 2.99
N LEU A 123 7.79 -5.30 3.35
CA LEU A 123 8.24 -4.15 4.13
C LEU A 123 7.98 -2.83 3.39
N PHE A 124 8.22 -2.80 2.08
CA PHE A 124 7.94 -1.65 1.24
C PHE A 124 6.44 -1.31 1.22
N CYS A 125 5.56 -2.30 1.04
CA CYS A 125 4.10 -2.08 1.08
C CYS A 125 3.64 -1.53 2.45
N LEU A 126 4.13 -2.10 3.55
CA LEU A 126 3.80 -1.64 4.89
C LEU A 126 4.31 -0.20 5.13
N LEU A 127 5.53 0.10 4.69
CA LEU A 127 6.09 1.45 4.79
C LEU A 127 5.31 2.45 3.94
N ALA A 128 4.89 2.07 2.73
CA ALA A 128 4.07 2.91 1.86
C ALA A 128 2.71 3.24 2.51
N ILE A 129 2.05 2.27 3.13
CA ILE A 129 0.80 2.48 3.88
C ILE A 129 1.05 3.40 5.08
N ALA A 130 2.04 3.09 5.91
CA ALA A 130 2.34 3.87 7.10
C ALA A 130 2.68 5.33 6.76
N THR A 131 3.51 5.56 5.73
CA THR A 131 3.87 6.90 5.29
C THR A 131 2.69 7.66 4.67
N THR A 132 1.78 6.97 3.97
CA THR A 132 0.54 7.58 3.45
C THR A 132 -0.36 8.05 4.58
N LEU A 133 -0.53 7.23 5.64
CA LEU A 133 -1.36 7.57 6.79
C LEU A 133 -0.77 8.70 7.64
N LEU A 134 0.55 8.72 7.85
CA LEU A 134 1.21 9.68 8.74
C LEU A 134 1.48 11.03 8.06
N PHE A 135 1.85 11.03 6.77
CA PHE A 135 2.33 12.23 6.09
C PHE A 135 1.38 12.74 5.00
N HIS A 136 0.38 11.94 4.61
CA HIS A 136 -0.52 12.24 3.49
C HIS A 136 0.22 12.66 2.22
N TRP A 137 1.40 12.08 1.98
CA TRP A 137 2.26 12.47 0.87
C TRP A 137 1.59 12.28 -0.51
N PRO A 138 0.70 11.29 -0.75
CA PRO A 138 0.01 11.19 -2.05
C PRO A 138 -0.92 12.37 -2.29
N LEU A 139 -1.67 12.79 -1.26
CA LEU A 139 -2.50 14.00 -1.32
C LEU A 139 -1.66 15.24 -1.59
N ARG A 140 -0.53 15.41 -0.88
CA ARG A 140 0.38 16.55 -1.06
C ARG A 140 1.00 16.57 -2.46
N LEU A 141 1.41 15.42 -2.98
CA LEU A 141 1.97 15.30 -4.32
C LEU A 141 0.91 15.62 -5.38
N SER A 142 -0.29 15.03 -5.25
CA SER A 142 -1.41 15.30 -6.15
C SER A 142 -1.81 16.78 -6.13
N PHE A 143 -1.87 17.40 -4.94
CA PHE A 143 -2.09 18.83 -4.80
C PHE A 143 -0.99 19.64 -5.49
N ALA A 144 0.29 19.32 -5.25
CA ALA A 144 1.40 20.05 -5.85
C ALA A 144 1.36 20.04 -7.38
N LEU A 145 0.97 18.90 -7.98
CA LEU A 145 0.80 18.76 -9.43
C LEU A 145 -0.35 19.62 -9.98
N HIS A 146 -1.44 19.80 -9.22
CA HIS A 146 -2.64 20.50 -9.67
C HIS A 146 -2.76 21.94 -9.13
N ARG A 147 -1.84 22.36 -8.27
CA ARG A 147 -1.85 23.66 -7.58
C ARG A 147 -2.04 24.86 -8.52
N PRO A 148 -1.34 24.98 -9.67
CA PRO A 148 -1.53 26.14 -10.55
C PRO A 148 -2.95 26.26 -11.13
N ALA A 149 -3.64 25.13 -11.29
CA ALA A 149 -5.02 25.12 -11.78
C ALA A 149 -6.02 25.47 -10.66
N LEU A 150 -5.78 24.99 -9.44
CA LEU A 150 -6.55 25.39 -8.26
C LEU A 150 -6.38 26.88 -7.94
N GLU A 151 -5.17 27.43 -8.07
CA GLU A 151 -4.91 28.86 -7.86
C GLU A 151 -5.61 29.74 -8.91
N ARG A 152 -5.64 29.32 -10.18
CA ARG A 152 -6.43 30.02 -11.22
C ARG A 152 -7.92 30.00 -10.91
N LEU A 153 -8.44 28.85 -10.47
CA LEU A 153 -9.84 28.71 -10.09
C LEU A 153 -10.20 29.61 -8.89
N ALA A 154 -9.34 29.64 -7.87
CA ALA A 154 -9.53 30.52 -6.72
C ALA A 154 -9.44 32.00 -7.11
N ALA A 155 -8.51 32.39 -7.98
CA ALA A 155 -8.41 33.76 -8.47
C ALA A 155 -9.66 34.20 -9.25
N GLN A 156 -10.24 33.31 -10.07
CA GLN A 156 -11.51 33.57 -10.78
C GLN A 156 -12.68 33.75 -9.82
N ALA A 157 -12.77 32.92 -8.79
CA ALA A 157 -13.77 33.06 -7.74
C ALA A 157 -13.61 34.40 -6.99
N GLN A 158 -12.37 34.77 -6.65
CA GLN A 158 -12.07 36.03 -5.98
C GLN A 158 -12.42 37.26 -6.83
N ALA A 159 -12.27 37.16 -8.15
CA ALA A 159 -12.63 38.21 -9.10
C ALA A 159 -14.16 38.34 -9.31
N GLY A 160 -14.97 37.51 -8.66
CA GLY A 160 -16.43 37.52 -8.82
C GLY A 160 -16.91 36.85 -10.11
N THR A 161 -16.04 36.09 -10.78
CA THR A 161 -16.38 35.35 -12.01
C THR A 161 -16.12 33.85 -11.82
N PRO A 162 -16.88 33.17 -10.94
CA PRO A 162 -16.71 31.73 -10.73
C PRO A 162 -17.05 30.96 -12.03
N PRO A 163 -16.28 29.93 -12.38
CA PRO A 163 -16.61 29.11 -13.55
C PRO A 163 -17.86 28.26 -13.29
N ALA A 164 -18.43 27.71 -14.37
CA ALA A 164 -19.54 26.77 -14.28
C ALA A 164 -19.13 25.52 -13.49
N LEU A 165 -19.99 25.11 -12.55
CA LEU A 165 -19.81 23.92 -11.71
C LEU A 165 -20.76 22.79 -12.16
N PRO A 166 -20.37 21.51 -12.03
CA PRO A 166 -19.07 21.04 -11.55
C PRO A 166 -17.95 21.21 -12.58
N THR A 167 -16.73 21.48 -12.12
CA THR A 167 -15.53 21.60 -12.97
C THR A 167 -14.43 20.67 -12.53
N ARG A 168 -13.66 20.12 -13.47
CA ARG A 168 -12.59 19.16 -13.18
C ARG A 168 -11.23 19.86 -13.18
N VAL A 169 -10.51 19.76 -12.06
CA VAL A 169 -9.14 20.23 -11.88
C VAL A 169 -8.23 19.01 -11.68
N GLY A 170 -7.85 18.39 -12.79
CA GLY A 170 -7.01 17.19 -12.79
C GLY A 170 -7.70 15.98 -12.17
N LEU A 171 -7.19 15.51 -11.02
CA LEU A 171 -7.81 14.42 -10.25
C LEU A 171 -9.02 14.87 -9.42
N TYR A 172 -9.21 16.17 -9.23
CA TYR A 172 -10.26 16.72 -8.38
C TYR A 172 -11.46 17.17 -9.21
N THR A 173 -12.67 16.89 -8.72
CA THR A 173 -13.90 17.45 -9.27
C THR A 173 -14.43 18.48 -8.29
N ILE A 174 -14.36 19.76 -8.64
CA ILE A 174 -14.87 20.86 -7.83
C ILE A 174 -16.36 21.02 -8.11
N ARG A 175 -17.17 20.86 -7.07
CA ARG A 175 -18.64 20.89 -7.10
C ARG A 175 -19.21 22.17 -6.51
N GLY A 176 -18.48 22.82 -5.62
CA GLY A 176 -18.88 24.05 -4.95
C GLY A 176 -17.71 25.03 -4.85
N ILE A 177 -18.03 26.32 -4.79
CA ILE A 177 -17.09 27.38 -4.46
C ILE A 177 -17.77 28.25 -3.40
N ASP A 178 -17.06 28.52 -2.31
CA ASP A 178 -17.54 29.39 -1.24
C ASP A 178 -16.53 30.51 -0.97
N THR A 179 -17.03 31.73 -0.94
CA THR A 179 -16.28 32.95 -0.61
C THR A 179 -16.95 33.73 0.52
N THR A 180 -18.02 33.19 1.11
CA THR A 180 -18.95 33.90 1.98
C THR A 180 -18.84 33.47 3.44
N THR A 181 -18.60 32.18 3.71
CA THR A 181 -18.61 31.67 5.09
C THR A 181 -17.47 32.24 5.94
N TYR A 182 -16.29 32.39 5.35
CA TYR A 182 -15.09 32.87 6.05
C TYR A 182 -14.46 34.04 5.30
N PRO A 183 -14.52 35.29 5.82
CA PRO A 183 -13.95 36.45 5.16
C PRO A 183 -12.46 36.26 4.84
N GLY A 184 -12.10 36.40 3.56
CA GLY A 184 -10.71 36.25 3.10
C GLY A 184 -10.25 34.81 2.90
N VAL A 185 -11.16 33.84 2.93
CA VAL A 185 -10.91 32.44 2.59
C VAL A 185 -11.75 32.04 1.40
N ILE A 186 -11.17 31.27 0.49
CA ILE A 186 -11.86 30.71 -0.69
C ILE A 186 -11.90 29.20 -0.54
N GLY A 187 -13.09 28.64 -0.36
CA GLY A 187 -13.35 27.21 -0.34
C GLY A 187 -13.64 26.68 -1.75
N LEU A 188 -12.92 25.64 -2.16
CA LEU A 188 -13.11 24.89 -3.40
C LEU A 188 -13.55 23.46 -3.04
N HIS A 189 -14.86 23.24 -3.01
CA HIS A 189 -15.46 22.02 -2.48
C HIS A 189 -15.46 20.91 -3.51
N THR A 190 -14.85 19.77 -3.19
CA THR A 190 -14.94 18.53 -3.97
C THR A 190 -16.21 17.73 -3.67
N ASP A 191 -16.76 17.93 -2.47
CA ASP A 191 -18.04 17.39 -2.03
C ASP A 191 -18.84 18.49 -1.34
N THR A 192 -20.15 18.53 -1.60
CA THR A 192 -21.09 19.51 -1.07
C THR A 192 -22.11 18.84 -0.16
N SER A 193 -21.65 17.86 0.63
CA SER A 193 -22.51 17.13 1.57
C SER A 193 -23.26 18.10 2.50
N PRO A 194 -24.52 17.79 2.88
CA PRO A 194 -25.25 18.56 3.89
C PRO A 194 -24.56 18.53 5.26
N SER A 195 -23.78 17.49 5.55
CA SER A 195 -22.97 17.33 6.75
C SER A 195 -21.63 18.07 6.66
N GLY A 196 -21.60 19.23 6.01
CA GLY A 196 -20.37 19.95 5.77
C GLY A 196 -19.68 19.63 4.42
N PRO A 197 -19.22 20.67 3.69
CA PRO A 197 -18.42 20.49 2.49
C PRO A 197 -17.04 19.88 2.78
N THR A 198 -16.49 19.21 1.79
CA THR A 198 -15.08 18.76 1.79
C THR A 198 -14.37 19.41 0.62
N GLY A 199 -13.16 19.94 0.84
CA GLY A 199 -12.39 20.51 -0.27
C GLY A 199 -11.10 21.23 0.11
N PHE A 200 -10.65 22.08 -0.81
CA PHE A 200 -9.45 22.89 -0.66
C PHE A 200 -9.79 24.30 -0.22
N TYR A 201 -9.08 24.82 0.78
CA TYR A 201 -9.30 26.17 1.29
C TYR A 201 -8.03 26.99 1.10
N LEU A 202 -8.17 28.12 0.43
CA LEU A 202 -7.10 29.10 0.21
C LEU A 202 -7.32 30.29 1.12
N THR A 203 -6.35 30.59 1.99
CA THR A 203 -6.37 31.79 2.82
C THR A 203 -5.62 32.94 2.14
N ALA A 204 -6.09 34.18 2.34
CA ALA A 204 -5.40 35.37 1.83
C ALA A 204 -4.02 35.57 2.48
N VAL A 205 -3.91 35.28 3.77
CA VAL A 205 -2.70 35.42 4.60
C VAL A 205 -2.31 34.05 5.16
N PRO A 206 -1.02 33.74 5.33
CA PRO A 206 -0.59 32.55 6.06
C PRO A 206 -1.22 32.51 7.45
N VAL A 207 -1.85 31.38 7.78
CA VAL A 207 -2.44 31.13 9.10
C VAL A 207 -1.82 29.87 9.69
N ASN A 208 -1.73 29.80 11.02
CA ASN A 208 -1.19 28.64 11.72
C ASN A 208 -2.25 27.60 12.08
N SER A 209 -3.52 27.97 11.99
CA SER A 209 -4.68 27.13 12.27
C SER A 209 -5.60 27.07 11.05
N PRO A 210 -6.35 25.97 10.85
CA PRO A 210 -7.36 25.91 9.81
C PRO A 210 -8.42 27.02 10.02
N PRO A 211 -8.99 27.56 8.93
CA PRO A 211 -10.01 28.62 8.98
C PRO A 211 -11.36 28.16 9.55
N ALA A 212 -11.60 26.85 9.62
CA ALA A 212 -12.87 26.25 10.02
C ALA A 212 -12.67 25.25 11.17
N ASN A 213 -13.69 25.10 12.02
CA ASN A 213 -13.68 24.18 13.16
C ASN A 213 -14.09 22.77 12.69
N GLU A 214 -13.13 21.86 12.62
CA GLU A 214 -13.33 20.61 11.90
C GLU A 214 -12.69 19.40 12.53
N TRP A 215 -13.27 18.24 12.23
CA TRP A 215 -12.84 16.95 12.72
C TRP A 215 -11.55 16.45 12.04
N SER A 216 -11.24 16.85 10.79
CA SER A 216 -10.01 16.47 10.08
C SER A 216 -9.53 17.51 9.07
N TRP A 217 -8.23 17.80 9.08
CA TRP A 217 -7.60 18.71 8.14
C TRP A 217 -6.17 18.29 7.82
N VAL A 218 -5.69 18.67 6.64
CA VAL A 218 -4.29 18.48 6.21
C VAL A 218 -3.75 19.80 5.68
N ARG A 219 -2.71 20.33 6.32
CA ARG A 219 -1.98 21.49 5.81
C ARG A 219 -1.18 21.08 4.57
N LEU A 220 -1.44 21.72 3.43
CA LEU A 220 -0.78 21.44 2.16
C LEU A 220 0.36 22.42 1.90
N THR A 221 0.15 23.71 2.19
CA THR A 221 1.15 24.78 2.16
C THR A 221 0.86 25.80 3.25
N ASP A 222 1.53 26.96 3.24
CA ASP A 222 1.26 28.03 4.19
C ASP A 222 -0.12 28.67 4.04
N ARG A 223 -0.74 28.53 2.86
CA ARG A 223 -2.03 29.14 2.52
C ARG A 223 -3.10 28.15 2.09
N TRP A 224 -2.71 26.90 1.82
CA TRP A 224 -3.60 25.86 1.33
C TRP A 224 -3.81 24.77 2.36
N TRP A 225 -5.07 24.41 2.54
CA TRP A 225 -5.53 23.37 3.44
C TRP A 225 -6.48 22.44 2.70
N TRP A 226 -6.42 21.15 3.00
CA TRP A 226 -7.48 20.19 2.71
C TRP A 226 -8.30 19.99 3.98
N ILE A 227 -9.61 20.09 3.86
CA ILE A 227 -10.51 20.42 4.96
C ILE A 227 -11.83 19.66 4.70
N LYS A 228 -12.37 19.04 5.74
CA LYS A 228 -13.62 18.27 5.72
C LYS A 228 -14.45 18.75 6.89
N GLU A 229 -15.49 19.52 6.58
CA GLU A 229 -16.51 19.93 7.54
C GLU A 229 -17.43 18.73 7.87
N ASP A 230 -17.98 18.73 9.09
CA ASP A 230 -18.90 17.72 9.66
C ASP A 230 -20.28 18.36 9.95
#